data_AF-A0A3D6D1W0-F1
#
_entry.id   AF-A0A3D6D1W0-F1
#
_cell.length_a   1.000
_cell.length_b   1.000
_cell.length_c   1.000
_cell.angle_alpha   90.00
_cell.angle_beta   90.00
_cell.angle_gamma   90.00
#
_symmetry.space_group_name_H-M   'P 1'
#
loop_
_entity.id
_entity.type
_entity.pdbx_description
1 polymer ?
#
loop_
_entity_poly.entity_id
_entity_poly.type
_entity_poly.pdbx_seq_one_letter_code
_entity_poly.pdbx_strand_id
1 'polypeptide(L)' 'MYLREIAEENLLTVKEEAELAGLIKQGNDQARERMIRANLRLVVKIARDYEGFGLPLLDLINEGNIGLMKA' A
#
# COMPACT_ATOMS: atom_id res chain seq x y z
N MET A 1 13.55 -2.89 -9.28
CA MET A 1 13.65 -1.71 -8.39
C MET A 1 12.39 -1.55 -7.57
N TYR A 2 11.22 -1.30 -8.19
CA TYR A 2 9.92 -1.11 -7.53
C TYR A 2 9.58 -2.05 -6.35
N LEU A 3 9.67 -3.38 -6.53
CA LEU A 3 9.34 -4.34 -5.46
C LEU A 3 10.31 -4.34 -4.28
N ARG A 4 11.59 -3.93 -4.48
CA ARG A 4 12.56 -3.83 -3.38
C ARG A 4 12.26 -2.63 -2.50
N GLU A 5 11.98 -1.48 -3.12
CA GLU A 5 11.62 -0.25 -2.41
C GLU A 5 10.33 -0.43 -1.58
N ILE A 6 9.34 -1.16 -2.11
CA ILE A 6 8.10 -1.48 -1.37
C ILE A 6 8.35 -2.44 -0.21
N ALA A 7 9.30 -3.38 -0.36
CA ALA A 7 9.60 -4.37 0.67
C ALA A 7 10.31 -3.79 1.91
N GLU A 8 11.00 -2.65 1.76
CA GLU A 8 11.77 -2.01 2.84
C GLU A 8 10.89 -1.29 3.88
N GLU A 9 9.66 -0.89 3.51
CA GLU A 9 8.77 -0.14 4.39
C GLU A 9 7.98 -1.07 5.32
N ASN A 10 8.01 -0.90 6.64
CA ASN A 10 7.31 -1.79 7.57
C ASN A 10 5.78 -1.74 7.45
N LEU A 11 5.10 -2.87 7.72
CA LEU A 11 3.64 -2.87 7.86
C LEU A 11 3.25 -1.97 9.04
N LEU A 12 2.23 -1.15 8.85
CA LEU A 12 1.68 -0.34 9.92
C LEU A 12 0.91 -1.23 10.90
N THR A 13 1.06 -0.94 12.17
CA THR A 13 0.15 -1.42 13.21
C THR A 13 -1.16 -0.63 13.17
N VAL A 14 -2.24 -1.21 13.69
CA VAL A 14 -3.55 -0.55 13.82
C VAL A 14 -3.45 0.81 14.53
N LYS A 15 -2.54 0.90 15.51
CA LYS A 15 -2.29 2.16 16.24
C LYS A 15 -1.64 3.21 15.34
N GLU A 16 -0.62 2.84 14.56
CA GLU A 16 0.03 3.75 13.63
C GLU A 16 -0.91 4.21 12.51
N GLU A 17 -1.79 3.33 12.02
CA GLU A 17 -2.82 3.70 11.06
C GLU A 17 -3.76 4.77 11.63
N ALA A 18 -4.22 4.61 12.86
CA ALA A 18 -5.09 5.59 13.52
C ALA A 18 -4.38 6.95 13.71
N GLU A 19 -3.11 6.94 14.11
CA GLU A 19 -2.30 8.15 14.26
C GLU A 19 -2.09 8.86 12.92
N LEU A 20 -1.69 8.13 11.88
CA LEU A 20 -1.51 8.66 10.54
C LEU A 20 -2.81 9.20 9.96
N ALA A 21 -3.94 8.49 10.14
CA ALA A 21 -5.25 8.97 9.70
C ALA A 21 -5.64 10.30 10.35
N GLY A 22 -5.30 10.48 11.64
CA GLY A 22 -5.48 11.75 12.35
C GLY A 22 -4.66 12.89 11.75
N LEU A 23 -3.39 12.63 11.39
CA LEU A 23 -2.50 13.60 10.76
C LEU A 23 -2.93 13.92 9.31
N ILE A 24 -3.40 12.92 8.56
CA ILE A 24 -3.90 13.11 7.19
C ILE A 24 -5.11 14.03 7.19
N LYS A 25 -6.03 13.87 8.16
CA LYS A 25 -7.18 14.78 8.32
C LYS A 25 -6.78 16.23 8.59
N GLN A 26 -5.58 16.46 9.12
CA GLN A 26 -5.02 17.80 9.36
C GLN A 26 -4.22 18.32 8.15
N GLY A 27 -4.17 17.59 7.04
CA GLY A 27 -3.45 17.98 5.82
C GLY A 27 -1.96 17.61 5.82
N ASN A 28 -1.55 16.62 6.62
CA ASN A 28 -0.16 16.17 6.62
C ASN A 28 0.13 15.24 5.43
N ASP A 29 0.78 15.78 4.40
CA ASP A 29 1.15 15.04 3.17
C ASP A 29 2.16 13.92 3.42
N GLN A 30 3.09 14.08 4.38
CA GLN A 30 4.06 13.02 4.71
C GLN A 30 3.36 11.83 5.37
N ALA A 31 2.37 12.08 6.22
CA ALA A 31 1.55 11.02 6.82
C ALA A 31 0.76 10.28 5.74
N ARG A 32 0.23 11.00 4.74
CA ARG A 32 -0.47 10.42 3.59
C ARG A 32 0.46 9.55 2.76
N GLU A 33 1.65 10.05 2.45
CA GLU A 33 2.65 9.28 1.68
C GLU A 33 3.08 8.01 2.41
N ARG A 34 3.36 8.09 3.73
CA ARG A 34 3.70 6.93 4.55
C ARG A 34 2.57 5.89 4.57
N MET A 35 1.32 6.32 4.72
CA MET A 35 0.17 5.42 4.69
C MET A 35 0.00 4.73 3.33
N ILE A 36 0.17 5.46 2.22
CA ILE A 36 0.12 4.89 0.87
C ILE A 36 1.24 3.85 0.71
N ARG A 37 2.49 4.18 1.06
CA ARG A 37 3.65 3.28 0.92
C ARG A 37 3.48 1.98 1.71
N ALA A 38 2.99 2.06 2.94
CA ALA A 38 2.71 0.87 3.74
C ALA A 38 1.63 -0.04 3.10
N ASN A 39 0.62 0.57 2.49
CA ASN A 39 -0.46 -0.14 1.81
C ASN A 39 -0.04 -0.73 0.45
N LEU A 40 0.96 -0.16 -0.24
CA LEU A 40 1.53 -0.79 -1.45
C LEU A 40 2.10 -2.19 -1.13
N ARG A 41 2.68 -2.36 0.07
CA ARG A 41 3.17 -3.66 0.53
C ARG A 41 2.05 -4.66 0.74
N LEU A 42 0.91 -4.20 1.26
CA LEU A 42 -0.31 -5.00 1.40
C LEU A 42 -0.83 -5.43 0.03
N VAL A 43 -0.85 -4.53 -0.96
CA VAL A 43 -1.24 -4.84 -2.35
C VAL A 43 -0.35 -5.93 -2.94
N VAL A 44 0.98 -5.83 -2.79
CA VAL A 44 1.91 -6.87 -3.28
C VAL A 44 1.68 -8.20 -2.57
N LYS A 45 1.43 -8.19 -1.25
CA LYS A 45 1.12 -9.40 -0.48
C LYS A 45 -0.15 -10.06 -1.01
N ILE A 46 -1.23 -9.31 -1.16
CA ILE A 46 -2.51 -9.82 -1.68
C ILE A 46 -2.34 -10.31 -3.10
N ALA A 47 -1.69 -9.54 -3.99
CA ALA A 47 -1.49 -9.91 -5.38
C ALA A 47 -0.69 -11.22 -5.54
N ARG A 48 0.25 -11.50 -4.63
CA ARG A 48 0.96 -12.81 -4.60
C ARG A 48 0.04 -13.98 -4.27
N ASP A 49 -0.97 -13.80 -3.43
CA ASP A 49 -1.96 -14.84 -3.13
C ASP A 49 -2.84 -15.17 -4.36
N TYR A 50 -2.86 -14.29 -5.37
CA TYR A 50 -3.53 -14.46 -6.66
C TYR A 50 -2.57 -14.87 -7.80
N GLU A 51 -1.30 -15.18 -7.52
CA GLU A 51 -0.41 -15.78 -8.52
C GLU A 51 -0.97 -17.14 -8.98
N GLY A 52 -0.95 -17.39 -10.30
CA GLY A 52 -1.42 -18.66 -10.88
C GLY A 52 -2.89 -18.67 -11.33
N PHE A 53 -3.66 -17.61 -11.09
CA PHE A 53 -5.04 -17.48 -11.57
C PHE A 53 -5.17 -16.94 -13.01
N GLY A 54 -4.08 -16.93 -13.78
CA GLY A 54 -4.06 -16.53 -15.19
C GLY A 54 -3.89 -15.03 -15.45
N LEU A 55 -3.78 -14.20 -14.41
CA LEU A 55 -3.45 -12.78 -14.51
C LEU A 55 -1.98 -12.51 -14.14
N PRO A 56 -1.27 -11.63 -14.88
CA PRO A 56 0.06 -11.19 -14.49
C PRO A 56 0.04 -10.47 -13.13
N LEU A 57 0.98 -10.81 -12.23
CA LEU A 57 1.12 -10.18 -10.91
C LEU A 57 1.15 -8.65 -10.98
N LEU A 58 1.81 -8.10 -12.01
CA LEU A 58 1.94 -6.67 -12.20
C LEU A 58 0.58 -5.97 -12.42
N ASP A 59 -0.36 -6.65 -13.10
CA ASP A 59 -1.69 -6.10 -13.38
C ASP A 59 -2.53 -6.04 -12.10
N LEU A 60 -2.46 -7.09 -11.27
CA LEU A 60 -3.08 -7.15 -9.95
C LEU A 60 -2.56 -6.05 -9.02
N ILE A 61 -1.25 -5.82 -9.04
CA ILE A 61 -0.62 -4.72 -8.28
C ILE A 61 -1.11 -3.36 -8.78
N ASN A 62 -1.17 -3.16 -10.10
CA ASN A 62 -1.63 -1.90 -10.68
C ASN A 62 -3.08 -1.58 -10.31
N GLU A 63 -4.00 -2.56 -10.37
CA GLU A 63 -5.38 -2.35 -9.93
C GLU A 63 -5.47 -2.00 -8.44
N GLY A 64 -4.74 -2.73 -7.58
CA GLY A 64 -4.69 -2.45 -6.15
C GLY A 64 -4.20 -1.03 -5.85
N ASN A 65 -3.17 -0.57 -6.56
CA ASN A 65 -2.63 0.78 -6.42
C ASN A 65 -3.64 1.86 -6.83
N ILE A 66 -4.39 1.63 -7.91
CA ILE A 66 -5.45 2.56 -8.34
C ILE A 66 -6.56 2.64 -7.28
N GLY A 67 -6.93 1.51 -6.67
CA GLY A 67 -7.88 1.47 -5.55
C GLY A 67 -7.40 2.29 -4.36
N LEU A 68 -6.14 2.11 -3.96
CA LEU A 68 -5.53 2.86 -2.84
C LEU A 68 -5.48 4.37 -3.07
N MET A 69 -5.29 4.84 -4.30
CA MET A 69 -5.25 6.27 -4.61
C MET A 69 -6.63 6.93 -4.65
N LYS A 70 -7.70 6.14 -4.81
CA LYS A 70 -9.09 6.62 -4.93
C LYS A 70 -9.87 6.59 -3.61
N ALA A 71 -9.40 5.84 -2.61
CA ALA A 71 -9.98 5.76 -1.27
C ALA A 71 -9.58 6.95 -0.41
#